data_AF-A0A133ZMB5-F1
#
_entry.id   AF-A0A133ZMB5-F1
#
_cell.length_a   1.000
_cell.length_b   1.000
_cell.length_c   1.000
_cell.angle_alpha   90.00
_cell.angle_beta   90.00
_cell.angle_gamma   90.00
#
_symmetry.space_group_name_H-M   'P 1'
#
loop_
_entity.id
_entity.type
_entity.pdbx_description
1 polymer ?
#
loop_
_entity_poly.entity_id
_entity_poly.type
_entity_poly.pdbx_seq_one_letter_code
_entity_poly.pdbx_strand_id
1 'polypeptide(L)'
;MNDPLAQLAAANPVPDESLTPEQQERADALLERLTQPAQKKRRPFLVAAAAVAVLALGVAVIPGLSNNATPQATAEEVLARAGEASASQADAPTLGQEYMKRTDSDGQATVTTEYEVQAGQLRQDTRTEGTSAALADFDPSPRITLAQLADAPSADALRDLAVATYGDAALGSLQLLLHPGLTSAQQKFVYDNLAAAGGNDLGSADITEGEDSLVTVYRDADHVSFSVLPSTGQIVEVHGLVAPDVTTRVEATAILGCVSVTGLEGPELISLACADNNYLVRDLKWSNWGADSARAEGTAFINDCDPNCADSGFTELPVTVTVRKPQECGYNAKLYSRLDVAYVDEPARDETFDIGCDQSPTN
;
A
#
# COMPACT_ATOMS: atom_id res chain seq x y z
N MET A 1 30.53 -37.63 -4.63
CA MET A 1 29.35 -37.11 -5.36
C MET A 1 28.35 -36.75 -4.29
N ASN A 2 28.21 -35.46 -4.04
CA ASN A 2 27.48 -34.92 -2.90
C ASN A 2 26.00 -34.82 -3.27
N ASP A 3 25.14 -35.48 -2.50
CA ASP A 3 23.70 -35.30 -2.57
C ASP A 3 23.35 -33.93 -1.95
N PRO A 4 22.91 -32.95 -2.75
CA PRO A 4 22.63 -31.60 -2.27
C PRO A 4 21.46 -31.57 -1.26
N LEU A 5 20.51 -32.51 -1.37
CA LEU A 5 19.37 -32.62 -0.45
C LEU A 5 19.81 -33.13 0.92
N ALA A 6 20.76 -34.07 0.96
CA ALA A 6 21.35 -34.55 2.21
C ALA A 6 22.14 -33.45 2.94
N GLN A 7 22.78 -32.53 2.21
CA GLN A 7 23.48 -31.38 2.81
C GLN A 7 22.52 -30.31 3.33
N LEU A 8 21.38 -30.09 2.65
CA LEU A 8 20.34 -29.20 3.13
C LEU A 8 19.68 -29.73 4.42
N ALA A 9 19.37 -31.03 4.48
CA ALA A 9 18.76 -31.67 5.64
C ALA A 9 19.68 -31.69 6.87
N ALA A 10 21.01 -31.79 6.67
CA ALA A 10 21.98 -31.71 7.75
C ALA A 10 22.19 -30.28 8.28
N ALA A 11 21.99 -29.26 7.43
CA ALA A 11 22.12 -27.86 7.79
C ALA A 11 20.89 -27.30 8.52
N ASN A 12 19.73 -27.93 8.34
CA ASN A 12 18.49 -27.55 9.01
C ASN A 12 17.75 -28.79 9.54
N PRO A 13 18.18 -29.34 10.70
CA PRO A 13 17.52 -30.50 11.29
C PRO A 13 16.17 -30.05 11.85
N VAL A 14 15.13 -30.08 11.00
CA VAL A 14 13.75 -30.06 11.47
C VAL A 14 13.51 -31.40 12.17
N PRO A 15 13.06 -31.42 13.43
CA PRO A 15 12.66 -32.68 14.05
C PRO A 15 11.54 -33.28 13.22
N ASP A 16 11.80 -34.44 12.61
CA ASP A 16 10.76 -35.30 12.05
C ASP A 16 10.05 -35.97 13.23
N GLU A 17 9.32 -35.17 14.02
CA GLU A 17 8.35 -35.72 14.95
C GLU A 17 7.18 -36.21 14.12
N SER A 18 7.25 -37.48 13.73
CA SER A 18 6.07 -38.23 13.32
C SER A 18 4.95 -37.92 14.30
N LEU A 19 3.84 -37.38 13.82
CA LEU A 19 2.70 -37.01 14.66
C LEU A 19 2.36 -38.19 15.57
N THR A 20 2.15 -37.92 16.85
CA THR A 20 1.61 -38.95 17.74
C THR A 20 0.28 -39.44 17.18
N PRO A 21 -0.14 -40.69 17.46
CA PRO A 21 -1.40 -41.23 16.95
C PRO A 21 -2.61 -40.31 17.22
N GLU A 22 -2.61 -39.58 18.34
CA GLU A 22 -3.65 -38.62 18.72
C GLU A 22 -3.61 -37.31 17.90
N GLN A 23 -2.42 -36.87 17.50
CA GLN A 23 -2.26 -35.69 16.62
C GLN A 23 -2.61 -36.03 15.17
N GLN A 24 -2.24 -37.24 14.72
CA GLN A 24 -2.65 -37.77 13.42
C GLN A 24 -4.19 -37.88 13.35
N GLU A 25 -4.82 -38.42 14.39
CA GLU A 25 -6.29 -38.55 14.45
C GLU A 25 -7.01 -37.19 14.47
N ARG A 26 -6.44 -36.16 15.12
CA ARG A 26 -6.96 -34.78 15.03
C ARG A 26 -6.81 -34.16 13.65
N ALA A 27 -5.67 -34.39 12.99
CA ALA A 27 -5.42 -33.90 11.64
C ALA A 27 -6.38 -34.55 10.63
N ASP A 28 -6.58 -35.87 10.73
CA ASP A 28 -7.48 -36.62 9.86
C ASP A 28 -8.95 -36.23 10.10
N ALA A 29 -9.37 -36.02 11.35
CA ALA A 29 -10.73 -35.54 11.68
C ALA A 29 -11.00 -34.11 11.19
N LEU A 30 -9.98 -33.26 11.15
CA LEU A 30 -10.07 -31.91 10.58
C LEU A 30 -10.20 -31.99 9.05
N LEU A 31 -9.41 -32.84 8.40
CA LEU A 31 -9.47 -33.06 6.96
C LEU A 31 -10.84 -33.62 6.55
N GLU A 32 -11.42 -34.53 7.34
CA GLU A 32 -12.75 -35.09 7.11
C GLU A 32 -13.87 -34.05 7.29
N ARG A 33 -13.71 -33.08 8.20
CA ARG A 33 -14.63 -31.93 8.33
C ARG A 33 -14.56 -30.96 7.15
N LEU A 34 -13.35 -30.74 6.62
CA LEU A 34 -13.14 -29.81 5.51
C LEU A 34 -13.53 -30.40 4.16
N THR A 35 -13.53 -31.73 4.04
CA THR A 35 -13.82 -32.44 2.78
C THR A 35 -15.25 -32.99 2.68
N GLN A 36 -16.09 -32.87 3.72
CA GLN A 36 -17.51 -33.26 3.65
C GLN A 36 -18.35 -32.23 2.86
N PRO A 37 -18.99 -32.62 1.74
CA PRO A 37 -19.94 -31.74 1.05
C PRO A 37 -21.27 -31.67 1.82
N ALA A 38 -21.78 -30.44 2.01
CA ALA A 38 -23.03 -30.17 2.72
C ALA A 38 -24.21 -31.03 2.21
N GLN A 39 -24.77 -31.87 3.09
CA GLN A 39 -25.93 -32.70 2.76
C GLN A 39 -27.18 -31.84 2.53
N LYS A 40 -27.55 -31.64 1.26
CA LYS A 40 -28.84 -31.15 0.81
C LYS A 40 -29.96 -32.15 1.17
N LYS A 41 -30.86 -31.78 2.09
CA LYS A 41 -32.25 -32.27 2.07
C LYS A 41 -33.16 -31.22 1.43
N ARG A 42 -33.75 -31.56 0.28
CA ARG A 42 -34.64 -30.70 -0.52
C ARG A 42 -36.06 -30.61 0.06
N ARG A 43 -36.66 -29.43 -0.20
CA ARG A 43 -37.84 -28.75 0.36
C ARG A 43 -39.21 -29.35 -0.06
N PRO A 44 -40.33 -28.74 0.37
CA PRO A 44 -41.03 -27.92 -0.60
C PRO A 44 -41.44 -26.51 -0.13
N PHE A 45 -41.39 -25.61 -1.12
CA PHE A 45 -41.95 -24.27 -1.29
C PHE A 45 -42.69 -23.57 -0.15
N LEU A 46 -42.27 -22.34 0.15
CA LEU A 46 -43.08 -21.11 0.02
C LEU A 46 -42.17 -19.87 0.15
N VAL A 47 -42.62 -18.79 -0.49
CA VAL A 47 -41.97 -17.51 -0.76
C VAL A 47 -41.30 -16.92 0.49
N ALA A 48 -39.99 -16.61 0.41
CA ALA A 48 -39.29 -15.86 1.44
C ALA A 48 -38.92 -14.48 0.89
N ALA A 49 -39.73 -13.49 1.28
CA ALA A 49 -39.26 -12.12 1.42
C ALA A 49 -38.18 -12.11 2.51
N ALA A 50 -37.04 -11.49 2.23
CA ALA A 50 -36.02 -11.25 3.22
C ALA A 50 -36.55 -10.27 4.28
N ALA A 51 -36.56 -10.71 5.54
CA ALA A 51 -36.67 -9.84 6.69
C ALA A 51 -35.69 -10.36 7.74
N VAL A 52 -34.68 -9.55 7.99
CA VAL A 52 -33.71 -9.65 9.08
C VAL A 52 -34.47 -9.54 10.40
N ALA A 53 -34.28 -10.50 11.31
CA ALA A 53 -34.64 -10.34 12.71
C ALA A 53 -33.73 -11.19 13.61
N VAL A 54 -33.01 -10.45 14.46
CA VAL A 54 -32.23 -10.83 15.63
C VAL A 54 -32.97 -11.80 16.55
N LEU A 55 -32.30 -12.81 17.12
CA LEU A 55 -32.76 -13.50 18.33
C LEU A 55 -31.60 -14.03 19.19
N ALA A 56 -31.63 -13.61 20.45
CA ALA A 56 -30.72 -13.88 21.56
C ALA A 56 -30.97 -15.24 22.23
N LEU A 57 -29.90 -15.90 22.70
CA LEU A 57 -29.86 -16.94 23.75
C LEU A 57 -28.42 -16.98 24.31
N GLY A 58 -28.09 -17.01 25.60
CA GLY A 58 -28.84 -17.09 26.85
C GLY A 58 -27.85 -16.95 28.01
N VAL A 59 -28.32 -16.34 29.10
CA VAL A 59 -27.54 -15.87 30.25
C VAL A 59 -27.21 -17.00 31.24
N ALA A 60 -25.95 -17.08 31.68
CA ALA A 60 -25.61 -17.65 32.99
C ALA A 60 -25.36 -16.48 33.97
N VAL A 61 -26.29 -16.28 34.91
CA VAL A 61 -26.22 -15.19 35.90
C VAL A 61 -25.20 -15.56 36.97
N ILE A 62 -24.02 -14.94 36.94
CA ILE A 62 -23.15 -14.82 38.11
C ILE A 62 -23.51 -13.48 38.78
N PRO A 63 -24.08 -13.46 40.00
CA PRO A 63 -24.42 -12.21 40.66
C PRO A 63 -23.13 -11.51 41.11
N GLY A 64 -22.74 -10.42 40.43
CA GLY A 64 -21.65 -9.55 40.87
C GLY A 64 -20.82 -8.84 39.78
N LEU A 65 -20.97 -9.18 38.49
CA LEU A 65 -20.17 -8.57 37.42
C LEU A 65 -21.06 -7.82 36.43
N SER A 66 -21.46 -6.59 36.80
CA SER A 66 -22.02 -5.62 35.85
C SER A 66 -20.86 -4.79 35.30
N ASN A 67 -20.19 -5.31 34.27
CA ASN A 67 -19.35 -4.53 33.35
C ASN A 67 -19.13 -5.37 32.08
N ASN A 68 -20.11 -5.31 31.17
CA ASN A 68 -19.96 -5.82 29.81
C ASN A 68 -19.11 -4.82 28.99
N ALA A 69 -17.82 -4.76 29.27
CA ALA A 69 -16.87 -4.18 28.32
C ALA A 69 -16.37 -5.33 27.44
N THR A 70 -16.87 -5.42 26.21
CA THR A 70 -16.13 -6.10 25.15
C THR A 70 -14.74 -5.46 25.08
N PRO A 71 -13.63 -6.22 25.10
CA PRO A 71 -12.30 -5.63 24.96
C PRO A 71 -12.22 -4.95 23.59
N GLN A 72 -12.26 -3.62 23.59
CA GLN A 72 -11.93 -2.80 22.44
C GLN A 72 -10.43 -2.57 22.48
N ALA A 73 -9.75 -2.73 21.34
CA ALA A 73 -8.34 -2.39 21.25
C ALA A 73 -8.15 -0.92 21.62
N THR A 74 -7.10 -0.60 22.35
CA THR A 74 -6.69 0.77 22.64
C THR A 74 -6.05 1.40 21.40
N ALA A 75 -5.96 2.74 21.36
CA ALA A 75 -5.27 3.41 20.26
C ALA A 75 -3.79 2.99 20.19
N GLU A 76 -3.16 2.80 21.34
CA GLU A 76 -1.78 2.34 21.47
C GLU A 76 -1.59 0.93 20.87
N GLU A 77 -2.53 0.00 21.11
CA GLU A 77 -2.49 -1.34 20.51
C GLU A 77 -2.66 -1.29 18.99
N VAL A 78 -3.51 -0.40 18.48
CA VAL A 78 -3.68 -0.20 17.03
C VAL A 78 -2.39 0.33 16.41
N LEU A 79 -1.77 1.34 17.03
CA LEU A 79 -0.51 1.92 16.55
C LEU A 79 0.66 0.92 16.63
N ALA A 80 0.73 0.13 17.70
CA ALA A 80 1.72 -0.94 17.82
C ALA A 80 1.55 -1.97 16.70
N ARG A 81 0.31 -2.40 16.42
CA ARG A 81 0.00 -3.32 15.32
C ARG A 81 0.38 -2.73 13.97
N ALA A 82 0.06 -1.46 13.73
CA ALA A 82 0.46 -0.73 12.52
C ALA A 82 1.99 -0.69 12.37
N GLY A 83 2.73 -0.47 13.46
CA GLY A 83 4.19 -0.51 13.47
C GLY A 83 4.75 -1.90 13.16
N GLU A 84 4.21 -2.95 13.77
CA GLU A 84 4.60 -4.34 13.48
C GLU A 84 4.31 -4.71 12.02
N ALA A 85 3.13 -4.33 11.52
CA ALA A 85 2.76 -4.51 10.13
C ALA A 85 3.74 -3.81 9.18
N SER A 86 4.12 -2.57 9.48
CA SER A 86 5.11 -1.81 8.71
C SER A 86 6.45 -2.55 8.66
N ALA A 87 6.96 -3.02 9.81
CA ALA A 87 8.25 -3.70 9.90
C ALA A 87 8.33 -5.04 9.14
N SER A 88 7.17 -5.64 8.85
CA SER A 88 7.08 -6.88 8.07
C SER A 88 7.00 -6.65 6.55
N GLN A 89 6.90 -5.40 6.13
CA GLN A 89 6.94 -5.06 4.72
C GLN A 89 8.40 -5.00 4.21
N ALA A 90 8.56 -5.21 2.91
CA ALA A 90 9.83 -4.97 2.26
C ALA A 90 10.03 -3.45 2.10
N ASP A 91 11.21 -2.95 2.49
CA ASP A 91 11.67 -1.65 2.01
C ASP A 91 11.66 -1.68 0.49
N ALA A 92 11.30 -0.57 -0.17
CA ALA A 92 11.45 -0.54 -1.61
C ALA A 92 12.91 -0.86 -1.94
N PRO A 93 13.15 -1.74 -2.93
CA PRO A 93 14.48 -2.24 -3.18
C PRO A 93 15.44 -1.08 -3.33
N THR A 94 16.69 -1.25 -2.89
CA THR A 94 17.80 -0.28 -3.05
C THR A 94 18.11 0.07 -4.52
N LEU A 95 17.31 -0.43 -5.47
CA LEU A 95 17.33 -0.22 -6.92
C LEU A 95 15.99 0.31 -7.47
N GLY A 96 14.95 0.50 -6.64
CA GLY A 96 13.60 0.95 -7.02
C GLY A 96 13.32 2.37 -6.56
N GLN A 97 12.51 3.10 -7.33
CA GLN A 97 12.02 4.42 -6.96
C GLN A 97 10.84 4.27 -5.99
N GLU A 98 10.88 4.95 -4.83
CA GLU A 98 9.71 5.05 -3.96
C GLU A 98 8.87 6.23 -4.40
N TYR A 99 7.60 5.99 -4.69
CA TYR A 99 6.66 7.05 -5.03
C TYR A 99 5.57 7.16 -3.97
N MET A 100 5.41 8.38 -3.44
CA MET A 100 4.34 8.72 -2.53
C MET A 100 3.59 9.91 -3.11
N LYS A 101 2.28 9.78 -3.25
CA LYS A 101 1.41 10.90 -3.62
C LYS A 101 0.67 11.39 -2.38
N ARG A 102 0.77 12.68 -2.14
CA ARG A 102 0.14 13.39 -1.03
C ARG A 102 -0.78 14.45 -1.60
N THR A 103 -2.01 14.54 -1.08
CA THR A 103 -2.97 15.58 -1.45
C THR A 103 -3.43 16.32 -0.21
N ASP A 104 -3.14 17.60 -0.12
CA ASP A 104 -3.57 18.49 0.97
C ASP A 104 -4.70 19.40 0.46
N SER A 105 -5.89 19.30 1.04
CA SER A 105 -7.06 20.06 0.59
C SER A 105 -7.94 20.55 1.74
N ASP A 106 -8.50 21.75 1.58
CA ASP A 106 -9.55 22.32 2.43
C ASP A 106 -10.90 22.49 1.69
N GLY A 107 -11.02 21.91 0.50
CA GLY A 107 -12.18 22.03 -0.38
C GLY A 107 -12.24 23.33 -1.20
N GLN A 108 -11.43 24.35 -0.90
CA GLN A 108 -11.28 25.57 -1.71
C GLN A 108 -10.02 25.54 -2.57
N ALA A 109 -8.94 24.99 -2.03
CA ALA A 109 -7.72 24.69 -2.75
C ALA A 109 -7.26 23.26 -2.49
N THR A 110 -6.46 22.75 -3.41
CA THR A 110 -5.84 21.43 -3.35
C THR A 110 -4.39 21.56 -3.79
N VAL A 111 -3.48 21.09 -2.95
CA VAL A 111 -2.06 20.93 -3.27
C VAL A 111 -1.79 19.43 -3.39
N THR A 112 -1.51 18.96 -4.60
CA THR A 112 -1.11 17.58 -4.85
C THR A 112 0.40 17.55 -5.04
N THR A 113 1.08 16.74 -4.25
CA THR A 113 2.53 16.57 -4.29
C THR A 113 2.88 15.12 -4.50
N GLU A 114 3.72 14.84 -5.48
CA GLU A 114 4.31 13.53 -5.69
C GLU A 114 5.79 13.58 -5.31
N TYR A 115 6.19 12.64 -4.48
CA TYR A 115 7.57 12.47 -4.04
C TYR A 115 8.13 11.22 -4.71
N GLU A 116 9.35 11.34 -5.21
CA GLU A 116 10.15 10.24 -5.74
C GLU A 116 11.46 10.19 -4.95
N VAL A 117 11.71 9.07 -4.27
CA VAL A 117 13.02 8.80 -3.67
C VAL A 117 13.78 7.80 -4.53
N GLN A 118 14.91 8.25 -5.08
CA GLN A 118 15.79 7.43 -5.91
C GLN A 118 17.26 7.67 -5.53
N ALA A 119 17.99 6.61 -5.23
CA ALA A 119 19.42 6.66 -4.92
C ALA A 119 19.81 7.72 -3.85
N GLY A 120 18.97 7.89 -2.83
CA GLY A 120 19.18 8.89 -1.76
C GLY A 120 18.88 10.33 -2.16
N GLN A 121 18.28 10.56 -3.32
CA GLN A 121 17.78 11.86 -3.76
C GLN A 121 16.25 11.87 -3.69
N LEU A 122 15.70 12.98 -3.22
CA LEU A 122 14.26 13.26 -3.24
C LEU A 122 13.98 14.20 -4.41
N ARG A 123 13.16 13.74 -5.36
CA ARG A 123 12.50 14.61 -6.34
C ARG A 123 11.06 14.82 -5.90
N GLN A 124 10.54 16.01 -6.20
CA GLN A 124 9.19 16.39 -5.85
C GLN A 124 8.57 17.14 -7.02
N ASP A 125 7.32 16.82 -7.35
CA ASP A 125 6.48 17.61 -8.23
C ASP A 125 5.22 18.03 -7.49
N THR A 126 4.80 19.27 -7.66
CA THR A 126 3.68 19.87 -6.92
C THR A 126 2.76 20.63 -7.86
N ARG A 127 1.48 20.29 -7.80
CA ARG A 127 0.40 20.98 -8.51
C ARG A 127 -0.58 21.57 -7.52
N THR A 128 -0.92 22.84 -7.73
CA THR A 128 -1.93 23.55 -6.92
C THR A 128 -3.14 23.88 -7.79
N GLU A 129 -4.32 23.56 -7.28
CA GLU A 129 -5.61 23.92 -7.88
C GLU A 129 -6.44 24.74 -6.89
N GLY A 130 -7.12 25.77 -7.36
CA GLY A 130 -7.88 26.68 -6.49
C GLY A 130 -7.01 27.65 -5.69
N THR A 131 -7.63 28.35 -4.74
CA THR A 131 -6.95 29.33 -3.87
C THR A 131 -7.58 29.32 -2.48
N SER A 132 -6.74 29.27 -1.44
CA SER A 132 -7.15 29.36 -0.04
C SER A 132 -6.09 30.09 0.78
N ALA A 133 -6.51 30.76 1.85
CA ALA A 133 -5.60 31.35 2.82
C ALA A 133 -4.81 30.28 3.61
N ALA A 134 -5.40 29.11 3.86
CA ALA A 134 -4.76 28.04 4.62
C ALA A 134 -3.60 27.38 3.85
N LEU A 135 -3.68 27.37 2.51
CA LEU A 135 -2.69 26.73 1.63
C LEU A 135 -1.85 27.72 0.82
N ALA A 136 -1.99 29.04 1.05
CA ALA A 136 -1.30 30.06 0.26
C ALA A 136 0.23 29.98 0.35
N ASP A 137 0.74 29.71 1.55
CA ASP A 137 2.18 29.61 1.86
C ASP A 137 2.59 28.18 2.26
N PHE A 138 1.74 27.19 1.96
CA PHE A 138 2.02 25.81 2.33
C PHE A 138 3.15 25.25 1.46
N ASP A 139 4.25 24.84 2.11
CA ASP A 139 5.35 24.11 1.50
C ASP A 139 5.24 22.62 1.83
N PRO A 140 4.93 21.76 0.85
CA PRO A 140 4.85 20.33 1.07
C PRO A 140 6.24 19.65 1.15
N SER A 141 7.35 20.36 0.98
CA SER A 141 8.68 19.74 1.08
C SER A 141 8.98 19.23 2.49
N PRO A 142 9.52 18.01 2.64
CA PRO A 142 9.87 17.47 3.95
C PRO A 142 10.90 18.35 4.64
N ARG A 143 10.59 18.78 5.88
CA ARG A 143 11.50 19.62 6.68
C ARG A 143 12.70 18.85 7.23
N ILE A 144 12.57 17.54 7.37
CA ILE A 144 13.65 16.62 7.67
C ILE A 144 14.18 16.10 6.33
N THR A 145 15.50 16.10 6.15
CA THR A 145 16.12 15.60 4.92
C THR A 145 16.40 14.09 4.98
N LEU A 146 16.56 13.45 3.82
CA LEU A 146 16.98 12.04 3.74
C LEU A 146 18.30 11.75 4.48
N ALA A 147 19.24 12.70 4.47
CA ALA A 147 20.50 12.56 5.22
C ALA A 147 20.27 12.58 6.73
N GLN A 148 19.43 13.49 7.23
CA GLN A 148 19.06 13.52 8.65
C GLN A 148 18.31 12.25 9.09
N LEU A 149 17.46 11.68 8.22
CA LEU A 149 16.83 10.38 8.47
C LEU A 149 17.84 9.24 8.52
N ALA A 150 18.81 9.22 7.60
CA ALA A 150 19.86 8.21 7.59
C ALA A 150 20.73 8.28 8.85
N ASP A 151 20.96 9.48 9.39
CA ASP A 151 21.69 9.72 10.64
C ASP A 151 20.85 9.42 11.91
N ALA A 152 19.56 9.07 11.76
CA ALA A 152 18.64 8.72 12.84
C ALA A 152 18.18 7.24 12.76
N PRO A 153 19.05 6.26 13.07
CA PRO A 153 18.76 4.85 12.88
C PRO A 153 17.95 4.20 14.02
N SER A 154 17.61 4.94 15.09
CA SER A 154 16.94 4.41 16.28
C SER A 154 15.68 5.19 16.64
N ALA A 155 14.80 4.58 17.45
CA ALA A 155 13.59 5.23 17.93
C ALA A 155 13.87 6.55 18.68
N ASP A 156 14.86 6.57 19.57
CA ASP A 156 15.24 7.79 20.31
C ASP A 156 15.77 8.87 19.36
N ALA A 157 16.61 8.51 18.37
CA ALA A 157 17.14 9.47 17.42
C ALA A 157 16.05 10.08 16.53
N LEU A 158 15.08 9.25 16.07
CA LEU A 158 13.92 9.72 15.30
C LEU A 158 13.01 10.61 16.15
N ARG A 159 12.81 10.27 17.43
CA ARG A 159 12.04 11.10 18.36
C ARG A 159 12.70 12.46 18.58
N ASP A 160 14.01 12.49 18.83
CA ASP A 160 14.77 13.72 19.03
C ASP A 160 14.72 14.60 17.77
N LEU A 161 14.85 13.99 16.59
CA LEU A 161 14.76 14.69 15.31
C LEU A 161 13.36 15.26 15.06
N ALA A 162 12.30 14.51 15.40
CA ALA A 162 10.91 14.95 15.33
C ALA A 162 10.67 16.16 16.25
N VAL A 163 11.07 16.07 17.52
CA VAL A 163 10.92 17.16 18.50
C VAL A 163 11.74 18.38 18.10
N ALA A 164 12.98 18.20 17.65
CA ALA A 164 13.84 19.30 17.23
C ALA A 164 13.27 20.06 16.02
N THR A 165 12.58 19.36 15.11
CA THR A 165 12.06 19.95 13.86
C THR A 165 10.65 20.53 14.04
N TYR A 166 9.78 19.81 14.75
CA TYR A 166 8.35 20.11 14.84
C TYR A 166 7.90 20.58 16.24
N GLY A 167 8.78 20.53 17.24
CA GLY A 167 8.51 21.01 18.60
C GLY A 167 7.72 20.05 19.48
N ASP A 168 7.09 19.03 18.89
CA ASP A 168 6.28 18.04 19.59
C ASP A 168 6.57 16.61 19.07
N ALA A 169 6.57 15.64 19.99
CA ALA A 169 6.93 14.27 19.67
C ALA A 169 5.82 13.54 18.88
N ALA A 170 4.55 13.81 19.18
CA ALA A 170 3.44 13.16 18.50
C ALA A 170 3.21 13.75 17.11
N LEU A 171 3.09 15.08 17.01
CA LEU A 171 2.94 15.76 15.72
C LEU A 171 4.17 15.55 14.84
N GLY A 172 5.36 15.57 15.43
CA GLY A 172 6.58 15.24 14.70
C GLY A 172 6.64 13.78 14.23
N SER A 173 6.09 12.83 15.00
CA SER A 173 5.96 11.44 14.56
C SER A 173 4.95 11.30 13.41
N LEU A 174 3.82 12.00 13.45
CA LEU A 174 2.88 12.04 12.33
C LEU A 174 3.52 12.62 11.06
N GLN A 175 4.28 13.71 11.17
CA GLN A 175 5.02 14.28 10.03
C GLN A 175 6.08 13.31 9.48
N LEU A 176 6.76 12.56 10.35
CA LEU A 176 7.69 11.51 9.93
C LEU A 176 6.97 10.37 9.22
N LEU A 177 5.81 9.91 9.69
CA LEU A 177 5.02 8.87 9.01
C LEU A 177 4.50 9.31 7.63
N LEU A 178 4.47 10.61 7.35
CA LEU A 178 4.20 11.20 6.04
C LEU A 178 5.49 11.52 5.26
N HIS A 179 6.66 11.08 5.72
CA HIS A 179 7.92 11.33 5.04
C HIS A 179 8.21 10.22 4.02
N PRO A 180 8.49 10.55 2.74
CA PRO A 180 8.63 9.59 1.64
C PRO A 180 9.92 8.73 1.68
N GLY A 181 10.64 8.72 2.80
CA GLY A 181 11.98 8.12 2.87
C GLY A 181 12.27 7.42 4.20
N LEU A 182 11.22 7.13 4.97
CA LEU A 182 11.35 6.23 6.11
C LEU A 182 11.49 4.81 5.61
N THR A 183 12.44 4.07 6.16
CA THR A 183 12.43 2.60 6.01
C THR A 183 11.30 1.99 6.85
N SER A 184 10.91 0.77 6.52
CA SER A 184 9.94 -0.06 7.26
C SER A 184 10.30 -0.20 8.74
N ALA A 185 11.61 -0.35 9.03
CA ALA A 185 12.11 -0.40 10.40
C ALA A 185 11.96 0.95 11.12
N GLN A 186 12.30 2.06 10.44
CA GLN A 186 12.11 3.40 11.02
C GLN A 186 10.62 3.72 11.20
N GLN A 187 9.75 3.32 10.28
CA GLN A 187 8.31 3.51 10.38
C GLN A 187 7.74 2.83 11.64
N LYS A 188 8.18 1.62 11.96
CA LYS A 188 7.86 0.98 13.24
C LYS A 188 8.29 1.84 14.43
N PHE A 189 9.54 2.32 14.44
CA PHE A 189 10.02 3.16 15.53
C PHE A 189 9.22 4.46 15.68
N VAL A 190 8.78 5.05 14.58
CA VAL A 190 7.94 6.26 14.62
C VAL A 190 6.54 5.94 15.16
N TYR A 191 5.96 4.78 14.82
CA TYR A 191 4.72 4.32 15.45
C TYR A 191 4.86 4.09 16.96
N ASP A 192 5.95 3.46 17.39
CA ASP A 192 6.24 3.25 18.82
C ASP A 192 6.35 4.62 19.55
N ASN A 193 7.01 5.60 18.94
CA ASN A 193 7.13 6.97 19.46
C ASN A 193 5.78 7.70 19.54
N LEU A 194 4.92 7.56 18.53
CA LEU A 194 3.59 8.15 18.49
C LEU A 194 2.67 7.55 19.56
N ALA A 195 2.72 6.22 19.74
CA ALA A 195 2.00 5.54 20.81
C ALA A 195 2.50 6.01 22.20
N ALA A 196 3.82 6.09 22.38
CA ALA A 196 4.43 6.52 23.65
C ALA A 196 4.21 8.00 23.99
N ALA A 197 3.88 8.85 23.01
CA ALA A 197 3.58 10.26 23.26
C ALA A 197 2.24 10.48 24.00
N GLY A 198 1.34 9.49 23.98
CA GLY A 198 0.02 9.55 24.63
C GLY A 198 -0.93 10.56 23.97
N GLY A 199 -2.16 10.63 24.49
CA GLY A 199 -3.22 11.49 23.91
C GLY A 199 -3.79 10.97 22.59
N ASN A 200 -3.74 9.65 22.39
CA ASN A 200 -4.34 8.98 21.25
C ASN A 200 -5.66 8.32 21.71
N ASP A 201 -6.77 8.73 21.12
CA ASP A 201 -8.09 8.16 21.40
C ASP A 201 -8.67 7.54 20.12
N LEU A 202 -9.33 6.38 20.22
CA LEU A 202 -9.98 5.78 19.06
C LEU A 202 -11.33 6.43 18.79
N GLY A 203 -11.59 6.73 17.51
CA GLY A 203 -12.95 6.99 17.05
C GLY A 203 -13.81 5.73 17.10
N SER A 204 -15.14 5.91 17.04
CA SER A 204 -16.02 4.81 16.67
C SER A 204 -15.59 4.30 15.29
N ALA A 205 -15.03 3.10 15.24
CA ALA A 205 -14.62 2.47 13.99
C ALA A 205 -15.82 2.43 13.04
N ASP A 206 -15.76 3.14 11.91
CA ASP A 206 -16.56 2.77 10.75
C ASP A 206 -15.98 1.46 10.27
N ILE A 207 -16.49 0.36 10.82
CA ILE A 207 -16.21 -0.98 10.33
C ILE A 207 -17.00 -1.08 9.02
N THR A 208 -16.49 -0.51 7.94
CA THR A 208 -16.88 -0.97 6.60
C THR A 208 -16.57 -2.46 6.55
N GLU A 209 -17.61 -3.28 6.33
CA GLU A 209 -17.47 -4.73 6.19
C GLU A 209 -16.48 -5.05 5.07
N GLY A 210 -15.25 -5.40 5.43
CA GLY A 210 -14.14 -5.78 4.57
C GLY A 210 -12.91 -6.11 5.44
N GLU A 211 -12.04 -7.01 4.99
CA GLU A 211 -10.92 -7.58 5.79
C GLU A 211 -9.78 -6.58 6.13
N ASP A 212 -9.93 -5.28 5.82
CA ASP A 212 -9.01 -4.19 6.18
C ASP A 212 -9.78 -2.97 6.71
N SER A 213 -10.26 -3.03 7.96
CA SER A 213 -10.96 -1.90 8.57
C SER A 213 -9.99 -0.77 8.89
N LEU A 214 -10.19 0.39 8.25
CA LEU A 214 -9.51 1.63 8.58
C LEU A 214 -9.81 2.06 10.02
N VAL A 215 -8.79 2.49 10.76
CA VAL A 215 -8.95 2.94 12.14
C VAL A 215 -8.56 4.39 12.26
N THR A 216 -9.48 5.23 12.74
CA THR A 216 -9.22 6.64 13.00
C THR A 216 -8.82 6.85 14.46
N VAL A 217 -7.68 7.51 14.65
CA VAL A 217 -7.16 7.99 15.92
C VAL A 217 -7.36 9.49 16.01
N TYR A 218 -7.86 9.95 17.15
CA TYR A 218 -8.09 11.34 17.49
C TYR A 218 -7.05 11.79 18.51
N ARG A 219 -6.58 13.03 18.34
CA ARG A 219 -5.68 13.72 19.26
C ARG A 219 -6.29 15.08 19.56
N ASP A 220 -7.28 15.10 20.45
CA ASP A 220 -8.08 16.29 20.75
C ASP A 220 -7.22 17.48 21.22
N ALA A 221 -6.17 17.19 22.01
CA ALA A 221 -5.23 18.20 22.50
C ALA A 221 -4.44 18.90 21.38
N ASP A 222 -4.27 18.22 20.25
CA ASP A 222 -3.52 18.71 19.10
C ASP A 222 -4.43 19.19 17.96
N HIS A 223 -5.75 19.03 18.11
CA HIS A 223 -6.74 19.29 17.06
C HIS A 223 -6.48 18.51 15.75
N VAL A 224 -5.94 17.30 15.88
CA VAL A 224 -5.59 16.42 14.76
C VAL A 224 -6.32 15.09 14.89
N SER A 225 -6.72 14.52 13.75
CA SER A 225 -7.09 13.12 13.64
C SER A 225 -6.38 12.48 12.47
N PHE A 226 -6.12 11.18 12.54
CA PHE A 226 -5.51 10.46 11.43
C PHE A 226 -6.08 9.05 11.33
N SER A 227 -6.10 8.54 10.11
CA SER A 227 -6.60 7.21 9.80
C SER A 227 -5.46 6.32 9.35
N VAL A 228 -5.36 5.15 9.97
CA VAL A 228 -4.33 4.16 9.70
C VAL A 228 -4.97 2.84 9.26
N LEU A 229 -4.35 2.16 8.30
CA LEU A 229 -4.60 0.75 8.03
C LEU A 229 -3.70 -0.10 8.93
N PRO A 230 -4.23 -0.78 9.95
CA PRO A 230 -3.38 -1.51 10.90
C PRO A 230 -2.68 -2.73 10.27
N SER A 231 -3.19 -3.24 9.15
CA SER A 231 -2.63 -4.39 8.42
C SER A 231 -1.39 -4.06 7.60
N THR A 232 -1.22 -2.79 7.21
CA THR A 232 -0.05 -2.32 6.42
C THR A 232 0.80 -1.31 7.19
N GLY A 233 0.22 -0.67 8.20
CA GLY A 233 0.83 0.44 8.91
C GLY A 233 0.85 1.74 8.12
N GLN A 234 -0.02 1.90 7.13
CA GLN A 234 -0.09 3.14 6.37
C GLN A 234 -1.05 4.15 6.99
N ILE A 235 -0.60 5.40 7.09
CA ILE A 235 -1.49 6.55 7.27
C ILE A 235 -2.11 6.90 5.91
N VAL A 236 -3.44 6.86 5.82
CA VAL A 236 -4.17 7.16 4.57
C VAL A 236 -4.69 8.59 4.55
N GLU A 237 -4.96 9.13 5.74
CA GLU A 237 -5.56 10.44 5.92
C GLU A 237 -5.09 11.05 7.24
N VAL A 238 -4.82 12.36 7.23
CA VAL A 238 -4.59 13.17 8.42
C VAL A 238 -5.36 14.48 8.27
N HIS A 239 -6.16 14.84 9.26
CA HIS A 239 -6.88 16.09 9.32
C HIS A 239 -6.22 17.03 10.34
N GLY A 240 -6.10 18.30 10.01
CA GLY A 240 -5.64 19.34 10.94
C GLY A 240 -4.12 19.49 11.05
N LEU A 241 -3.33 18.62 10.40
CA LEU A 241 -1.87 18.60 10.56
C LEU A 241 -1.16 19.76 9.86
N VAL A 242 -1.66 20.18 8.69
CA VAL A 242 -1.14 21.33 7.94
C VAL A 242 -1.76 22.63 8.43
N ALA A 243 -3.09 22.64 8.51
CA ALA A 243 -3.91 23.72 9.06
C ALA A 243 -5.24 23.12 9.53
N PRO A 244 -6.02 23.81 10.39
CA PRO A 244 -7.19 23.23 11.06
C PRO A 244 -8.22 22.55 10.16
N ASP A 245 -8.46 23.09 8.95
CA ASP A 245 -9.46 22.57 8.00
C ASP A 245 -8.82 21.83 6.80
N VAL A 246 -7.51 21.55 6.85
CA VAL A 246 -6.81 20.84 5.79
C VAL A 246 -6.80 19.35 6.08
N THR A 247 -7.22 18.58 5.08
CA THR A 247 -7.08 17.12 5.04
C THR A 247 -5.94 16.74 4.12
N THR A 248 -4.94 16.06 4.68
CA THR A 248 -3.85 15.40 3.96
C THR A 248 -4.25 13.97 3.67
N ARG A 249 -4.28 13.56 2.39
CA ARG A 249 -4.45 12.16 1.97
C ARG A 249 -3.17 11.63 1.38
N VAL A 250 -2.85 10.38 1.70
CA VAL A 250 -1.68 9.68 1.15
C VAL A 250 -2.15 8.48 0.34
N GLU A 251 -1.70 8.46 -0.90
CA GLU A 251 -1.82 7.34 -1.81
C GLU A 251 -0.37 6.85 -2.01
N ALA A 252 -0.04 5.60 -1.66
CA ALA A 252 1.25 5.11 -2.14
C ALA A 252 1.16 4.96 -3.66
N THR A 253 2.29 4.99 -4.34
CA THR A 253 2.31 4.71 -5.78
C THR A 253 3.39 3.65 -5.97
N ALA A 254 2.98 2.45 -6.35
CA ALA A 254 3.93 1.36 -6.56
C ALA A 254 4.44 1.32 -8.00
N ILE A 255 5.65 0.78 -8.14
CA ILE A 255 6.24 0.35 -9.42
C ILE A 255 5.70 -1.04 -9.73
N LEU A 256 5.48 -1.31 -11.02
CA LEU A 256 4.92 -2.58 -11.48
C LEU A 256 5.86 -3.25 -12.49
N GLY A 257 6.49 -4.34 -12.05
CA GLY A 257 7.43 -5.10 -12.88
C GLY A 257 8.57 -4.22 -13.41
N CYS A 258 8.74 -4.19 -14.74
CA CYS A 258 9.77 -3.40 -15.42
C CYS A 258 9.25 -2.04 -15.92
N VAL A 259 8.04 -1.66 -15.48
CA VAL A 259 7.36 -0.43 -15.87
C VAL A 259 7.29 0.51 -14.69
N SER A 260 7.93 1.68 -14.81
CA SER A 260 7.62 2.82 -13.95
C SER A 260 6.35 3.50 -14.50
N VAL A 261 5.26 3.47 -13.74
CA VAL A 261 3.95 4.06 -14.10
C VAL A 261 3.60 5.22 -13.16
N THR A 262 4.57 6.06 -12.83
CA THR A 262 4.42 7.10 -11.81
C THR A 262 4.71 8.49 -12.36
N GLY A 263 4.23 9.54 -11.70
CA GLY A 263 4.27 10.92 -12.18
C GLY A 263 2.87 11.51 -12.43
N LEU A 264 2.68 12.80 -12.12
CA LEU A 264 1.40 13.52 -12.27
C LEU A 264 0.90 13.55 -13.72
N GLU A 265 1.82 13.46 -14.69
CA GLU A 265 1.54 13.46 -16.12
C GLU A 265 1.68 12.07 -16.76
N GLY A 266 1.95 11.04 -15.96
CA GLY A 266 2.27 9.69 -16.43
C GLY A 266 3.66 9.56 -17.05
N PRO A 267 4.14 8.32 -17.26
CA PRO A 267 5.48 8.09 -17.77
C PRO A 267 5.59 8.43 -19.26
N GLU A 268 6.67 9.10 -19.66
CA GLU A 268 6.96 9.35 -21.08
C GLU A 268 7.46 8.09 -21.81
N LEU A 269 7.90 7.07 -21.07
CA LEU A 269 8.46 5.82 -21.56
C LEU A 269 8.04 4.63 -20.69
N ILE A 270 7.60 3.56 -21.33
CA ILE A 270 7.27 2.27 -20.73
C ILE A 270 8.03 1.18 -21.47
N SER A 271 8.75 0.33 -20.73
CA SER A 271 9.34 -0.89 -21.30
C SER A 271 8.37 -2.06 -21.18
N LEU A 272 8.04 -2.69 -22.31
CA LEU A 272 7.17 -3.86 -22.35
C LEU A 272 7.98 -5.18 -22.32
N ALA A 273 9.31 -5.08 -22.29
CA ALA A 273 10.24 -6.20 -22.16
C ALA A 273 11.11 -6.08 -20.91
N CYS A 274 11.06 -7.09 -20.05
CA CYS A 274 11.58 -6.98 -18.68
C CYS A 274 13.11 -7.08 -18.50
N ALA A 275 13.87 -7.50 -19.51
CA ALA A 275 15.29 -7.81 -19.34
C ALA A 275 16.23 -7.20 -20.40
N ASP A 276 15.71 -6.78 -21.54
CA ASP A 276 16.54 -6.45 -22.71
C ASP A 276 16.09 -5.19 -23.47
N ASN A 277 15.00 -4.53 -23.05
CA ASN A 277 14.45 -3.31 -23.68
C ASN A 277 14.24 -3.43 -25.20
N ASN A 278 14.05 -4.66 -25.71
CA ASN A 278 13.78 -4.89 -27.13
C ASN A 278 12.35 -4.50 -27.54
N TYR A 279 11.51 -4.12 -26.57
CA TYR A 279 10.19 -3.56 -26.80
C TYR A 279 9.91 -2.42 -25.81
N LEU A 280 9.83 -1.20 -26.36
CA LEU A 280 9.52 0.02 -25.62
C LEU A 280 8.34 0.72 -26.26
N VAL A 281 7.55 1.44 -25.47
CA VAL A 281 6.69 2.52 -25.96
C VAL A 281 7.17 3.82 -25.34
N ARG A 282 7.42 4.83 -26.16
CA ARG A 282 8.03 6.10 -25.73
C ARG A 282 7.35 7.29 -26.37
N ASP A 283 7.80 8.48 -25.98
CA ASP A 283 7.24 9.76 -26.41
C ASP A 283 5.74 9.84 -26.04
N LEU A 284 5.37 9.17 -24.92
CA LEU A 284 3.99 9.03 -24.47
C LEU A 284 3.46 10.37 -23.95
N LYS A 285 2.32 10.78 -24.49
CA LYS A 285 1.61 11.99 -24.07
C LYS A 285 0.25 11.61 -23.52
N TRP A 286 0.12 11.59 -22.20
CA TRP A 286 -1.09 11.13 -21.51
C TRP A 286 -2.22 12.15 -21.50
N SER A 287 -3.42 11.60 -21.42
CA SER A 287 -4.67 12.27 -21.16
C SER A 287 -5.44 11.48 -20.10
N ASN A 288 -6.07 12.18 -19.16
CA ASN A 288 -6.80 11.60 -18.02
C ASN A 288 -5.94 10.69 -17.12
N TRP A 289 -4.65 10.99 -17.00
CA TRP A 289 -3.78 10.27 -16.07
C TRP A 289 -4.32 10.37 -14.64
N GLY A 290 -4.34 9.24 -13.92
CA GLY A 290 -4.90 9.12 -12.57
C GLY A 290 -6.42 8.87 -12.49
N ALA A 291 -7.17 8.93 -13.59
CA ALA A 291 -8.59 8.54 -13.62
C ALA A 291 -8.74 7.00 -13.64
N ASP A 292 -9.96 6.46 -13.67
CA ASP A 292 -10.16 4.99 -13.80
C ASP A 292 -9.62 4.40 -15.12
N SER A 293 -9.32 5.27 -16.10
CA SER A 293 -8.54 4.95 -17.29
C SER A 293 -7.84 6.19 -17.82
N ALA A 294 -6.62 6.02 -18.30
CA ALA A 294 -5.81 7.06 -18.96
C ALA A 294 -5.34 6.58 -20.34
N ARG A 295 -5.13 7.52 -21.27
CA ARG A 295 -4.75 7.23 -22.66
C ARG A 295 -3.57 8.10 -23.08
N ALA A 296 -2.58 7.51 -23.74
CA ALA A 296 -1.45 8.23 -24.32
C ALA A 296 -1.28 7.95 -25.81
N GLU A 297 -0.86 8.97 -26.56
CA GLU A 297 -0.29 8.81 -27.89
C GLU A 297 1.22 8.69 -27.78
N GLY A 298 1.84 7.81 -28.58
CA GLY A 298 3.29 7.64 -28.59
C GLY A 298 3.76 6.73 -29.71
N THR A 299 4.98 6.20 -29.57
CA THR A 299 5.63 5.34 -30.57
C THR A 299 6.17 4.07 -29.92
N ALA A 300 5.83 2.91 -30.48
CA ALA A 300 6.41 1.64 -30.14
C ALA A 300 7.74 1.43 -30.89
N PHE A 301 8.75 0.98 -30.17
CA PHE A 301 10.08 0.60 -30.66
C PHE A 301 10.25 -0.89 -30.43
N ILE A 302 10.27 -1.66 -31.51
CA ILE A 302 10.27 -3.13 -31.44
C ILE A 302 11.47 -3.66 -32.20
N ASN A 303 12.28 -4.46 -31.54
CA ASN A 303 13.33 -5.24 -32.18
C ASN A 303 12.83 -6.68 -32.39
N ASP A 304 12.63 -7.08 -33.65
CA ASP A 304 12.14 -8.42 -34.01
C ASP A 304 13.20 -9.52 -33.80
N CYS A 305 14.44 -9.17 -33.44
CA CYS A 305 15.50 -10.09 -33.00
C CYS A 305 15.82 -11.25 -33.96
N ASP A 306 15.58 -11.09 -35.27
CA ASP A 306 15.85 -12.09 -36.30
C ASP A 306 17.08 -11.71 -37.15
N PRO A 307 18.17 -12.49 -37.19
CA PRO A 307 18.42 -13.78 -36.52
C PRO A 307 19.00 -13.67 -35.10
N ASN A 308 19.42 -12.47 -34.69
CA ASN A 308 19.80 -12.15 -33.32
C ASN A 308 19.57 -10.66 -33.03
N CYS A 309 19.36 -10.29 -31.76
CA CYS A 309 19.02 -8.92 -31.35
C CYS A 309 20.17 -7.90 -31.50
N ALA A 310 21.42 -8.35 -31.70
CA ALA A 310 22.58 -7.45 -31.86
C ALA A 310 22.73 -6.93 -33.30
N ASP A 311 22.18 -7.66 -34.27
CA ASP A 311 22.33 -7.39 -35.71
C ASP A 311 21.04 -6.83 -36.36
N SER A 312 19.93 -6.73 -35.63
CA SER A 312 18.62 -6.25 -36.10
C SER A 312 18.34 -4.79 -35.67
N GLY A 313 17.52 -4.09 -36.45
CA GLY A 313 17.11 -2.70 -36.18
C GLY A 313 15.75 -2.62 -35.49
N PHE A 314 15.46 -1.49 -34.83
CA PHE A 314 14.15 -1.23 -34.26
C PHE A 314 13.16 -0.79 -35.34
N THR A 315 11.99 -1.40 -35.35
CA THR A 315 10.81 -0.95 -36.07
C THR A 315 10.07 0.05 -35.19
N GLU A 316 9.79 1.23 -35.74
CA GLU A 316 9.01 2.28 -35.08
C GLU A 316 7.57 2.28 -35.59
N LEU A 317 6.60 2.16 -34.69
CA LEU A 317 5.18 2.12 -35.03
C LEU A 317 4.39 3.13 -34.18
N PRO A 318 3.54 3.98 -34.76
CA PRO A 318 2.67 4.86 -34.00
C PRO A 318 1.64 4.04 -33.22
N VAL A 319 1.50 4.35 -31.93
CA VAL A 319 0.59 3.62 -31.03
C VAL A 319 -0.28 4.57 -30.22
N THR A 320 -1.42 4.04 -29.81
CA THR A 320 -2.10 4.53 -28.61
C THR A 320 -1.95 3.52 -27.48
N VAL A 321 -1.47 3.98 -26.34
CA VAL A 321 -1.46 3.23 -25.08
C VAL A 321 -2.68 3.61 -24.24
N THR A 322 -3.37 2.62 -23.69
CA THR A 322 -4.46 2.83 -22.72
C THR A 322 -4.17 2.04 -21.45
N VAL A 323 -4.17 2.71 -20.31
CA VAL A 323 -4.11 2.06 -18.99
C VAL A 323 -5.46 2.14 -18.30
N ARG A 324 -5.84 1.08 -17.60
CA ARG A 324 -7.17 0.94 -17.00
C ARG A 324 -7.19 -0.11 -15.89
N LYS A 325 -8.36 -0.26 -15.26
CA LYS A 325 -8.58 -1.16 -14.14
C LYS A 325 -7.61 -0.86 -12.99
N PRO A 326 -7.77 0.31 -12.35
CA PRO A 326 -6.99 0.55 -11.16
C PRO A 326 -7.27 -0.54 -10.12
N GLN A 327 -6.21 -1.04 -9.51
CA GLN A 327 -6.20 -2.04 -8.46
C GLN A 327 -5.40 -1.47 -7.29
N GLU A 328 -5.83 -1.79 -6.08
CA GLU A 328 -5.08 -1.50 -4.87
C GLU A 328 -3.95 -2.54 -4.72
N CYS A 329 -2.73 -2.05 -4.69
CA CYS A 329 -1.52 -2.76 -4.34
C CYS A 329 -1.12 -2.38 -2.90
N GLY A 330 -0.29 -3.20 -2.26
CA GLY A 330 0.18 -2.95 -0.89
C GLY A 330 0.56 -1.48 -0.67
N TYR A 331 0.31 -0.98 0.54
CA TYR A 331 0.39 0.45 0.88
C TYR A 331 -0.66 1.34 0.16
N ASN A 332 -1.91 0.89 -0.06
CA ASN A 332 -2.95 1.69 -0.74
C ASN A 332 -2.48 2.28 -2.08
N ALA A 333 -1.60 1.56 -2.77
CA ALA A 333 -1.13 2.00 -4.05
C ALA A 333 -2.20 1.72 -5.11
N LYS A 334 -2.82 2.76 -5.67
CA LYS A 334 -3.80 2.59 -6.74
C LYS A 334 -3.06 2.57 -8.08
N LEU A 335 -2.99 1.39 -8.69
CA LEU A 335 -2.22 1.17 -9.90
C LEU A 335 -3.07 0.57 -11.00
N TYR A 336 -2.88 1.00 -12.23
CA TYR A 336 -3.51 0.33 -13.36
C TYR A 336 -3.01 -1.10 -13.48
N SER A 337 -3.93 -2.06 -13.45
CA SER A 337 -3.59 -3.48 -13.61
C SER A 337 -3.51 -3.93 -15.07
N ARG A 338 -3.86 -3.04 -16.01
CA ARG A 338 -3.92 -3.37 -17.43
C ARG A 338 -3.41 -2.23 -18.29
N LEU A 339 -2.60 -2.61 -19.28
CA LEU A 339 -2.08 -1.75 -20.34
C LEU A 339 -2.44 -2.36 -21.69
N ASP A 340 -3.17 -1.62 -22.53
CA ASP A 340 -3.47 -2.00 -23.91
C ASP A 340 -2.60 -1.14 -24.85
N VAL A 341 -1.97 -1.76 -25.85
CA VAL A 341 -1.24 -1.08 -26.93
C VAL A 341 -2.01 -1.29 -28.23
N ALA A 342 -2.52 -0.21 -28.80
CA ALA A 342 -3.20 -0.23 -30.09
C ALA A 342 -2.30 0.37 -31.17
N TYR A 343 -2.02 -0.38 -32.23
CA TYR A 343 -1.18 0.04 -33.34
C TYR A 343 -2.03 0.76 -34.39
N VAL A 344 -1.71 2.03 -34.66
CA VAL A 344 -2.54 2.90 -35.50
C VAL A 344 -2.66 2.34 -36.92
N ASP A 345 -1.55 1.89 -37.50
CA ASP A 345 -1.50 1.39 -38.88
C ASP A 345 -1.60 -0.13 -38.99
N GLU A 346 -1.48 -0.86 -37.86
CA GLU A 346 -1.40 -2.32 -37.81
C GLU A 346 -2.30 -2.92 -36.72
N PRO A 347 -3.63 -2.72 -36.75
CA PRO A 347 -4.54 -3.11 -35.65
C PRO A 347 -4.59 -4.62 -35.38
N ALA A 348 -4.10 -5.46 -36.29
CA ALA A 348 -3.96 -6.90 -36.07
C ALA A 348 -2.87 -7.23 -35.03
N ARG A 349 -2.01 -6.27 -34.69
CA ARG A 349 -0.93 -6.39 -33.69
C ARG A 349 -1.33 -5.90 -32.30
N ASP A 350 -2.56 -5.42 -32.10
CA ASP A 350 -2.96 -4.88 -30.80
C ASP A 350 -2.70 -5.87 -29.65
N GLU A 351 -2.09 -5.35 -28.58
CA GLU A 351 -1.60 -6.14 -27.46
C GLU A 351 -2.23 -5.70 -26.14
N THR A 352 -2.30 -6.61 -25.18
CA THR A 352 -2.73 -6.33 -23.81
C THR A 352 -1.77 -6.97 -22.84
N PHE A 353 -1.29 -6.17 -21.90
CA PHE A 353 -0.38 -6.54 -20.83
C PHE A 353 -1.11 -6.43 -19.50
N ASP A 354 -0.96 -7.44 -18.65
CA ASP A 354 -1.33 -7.33 -17.24
C ASP A 354 -0.10 -6.80 -16.49
N ILE A 355 -0.21 -5.55 -16.04
CA ILE A 355 0.85 -4.81 -15.36
C ILE A 355 0.50 -4.59 -13.88
N GLY A 356 -0.49 -5.31 -13.33
CA GLY A 356 -0.95 -5.14 -11.94
C GLY A 356 0.04 -5.66 -10.89
N CYS A 357 -0.33 -5.52 -9.61
CA CYS A 357 0.51 -5.86 -8.47
C CYS A 357 1.12 -7.27 -8.64
N ASP A 358 2.44 -7.35 -8.76
CA ASP A 358 3.12 -8.64 -8.83
C ASP A 358 2.98 -9.36 -7.48
N GLN A 359 2.35 -10.54 -7.51
CA GLN A 359 2.26 -11.47 -6.38
C GLN A 359 3.31 -12.58 -6.61
N SER A 360 4.57 -12.25 -6.32
CA SER A 360 5.74 -13.14 -6.15
C SER A 360 6.27 -13.89 -7.38
N PRO A 361 7.59 -14.17 -7.42
CA PRO A 361 8.06 -15.31 -8.20
C PRO A 361 7.67 -16.61 -7.47
N THR A 362 6.78 -17.39 -8.07
CA THR A 362 6.73 -18.84 -7.86
C THR A 362 7.99 -19.46 -8.45
N ASN A 363 8.96 -19.79 -7.59
CA ASN A 363 9.65 -21.09 -7.50
C ASN A 363 10.79 -21.09 -6.48
#